data_AF-A0A7S3THQ5-F1
#
_entry.id   AF-A0A7S3THQ5-F1
#
_cell.length_a   1.000
_cell.length_b   1.000
_cell.length_c   1.000
_cell.angle_alpha   90.00
_cell.angle_beta   90.00
_cell.angle_gamma   90.00
#
_symmetry.space_group_name_H-M   'P 1'
#
loop_
_entity.id
_entity.type
_entity.pdbx_description
1 polymer ?
#
loop_
_entity_poly.entity_id
_entity_poly.type
_entity_poly.pdbx_seq_one_letter_code
_entity_poly.pdbx_strand_id
1 'polypeptide(L)'
;SVASACTCAAGVGRLYAHLRSMRLEYGPEYRTLAAARLSTAGAATARLHKRSRLSGTQLHPADLDGALQLTQLVSETRSGCTRLPFAVGAAALQQASGRLWSVAARESGSLVSVWLAGAACGSAPAVRLSGFESRAIAESAASDRERHLYTTAWRPAGGAALPISAGGADGGALVLGRCRPRLRRSPAAEVTGGRQ
;
A
#
# COMPACT_ATOMS: atom_id res chain seq x y z
N SER A 1 -17.06 -22.32 -8.54
CA SER A 1 -16.02 -21.29 -8.72
C SER A 1 -15.27 -21.10 -7.40
N VAL A 2 -14.08 -20.48 -7.37
CA VAL A 2 -13.35 -20.26 -6.10
C VAL A 2 -14.20 -19.48 -5.08
N ALA A 3 -15.04 -18.56 -5.55
CA ALA A 3 -15.98 -17.82 -4.71
C ALA A 3 -17.03 -18.72 -4.03
N SER A 4 -17.53 -19.76 -4.71
CA SER A 4 -18.51 -20.69 -4.12
C SER A 4 -17.89 -21.68 -3.13
N ALA A 5 -16.58 -21.92 -3.22
CA ALA A 5 -15.85 -22.79 -2.29
C ALA A 5 -15.46 -22.08 -0.97
N CYS A 6 -15.47 -20.75 -0.95
CA CYS A 6 -15.10 -19.97 0.23
C CYS A 6 -16.32 -19.67 1.11
N THR A 7 -16.59 -20.54 2.07
CA THR A 7 -17.78 -20.48 2.94
C THR A 7 -17.49 -19.92 4.33
N CYS A 8 -16.25 -20.03 4.82
CA CYS A 8 -15.88 -19.61 6.18
C CYS A 8 -15.62 -18.11 6.23
N ALA A 9 -16.31 -17.37 7.10
CA ALA A 9 -16.06 -15.94 7.27
C ALA A 9 -14.68 -15.68 7.90
N ALA A 10 -13.91 -14.76 7.32
CA ALA A 10 -12.63 -14.31 7.85
C ALA A 10 -12.77 -12.92 8.48
N GLY A 11 -12.25 -12.75 9.69
CA GLY A 11 -12.27 -11.49 10.41
C GLY A 11 -11.28 -10.48 9.83
N VAL A 12 -11.75 -9.58 8.96
CA VAL A 12 -10.90 -8.53 8.35
C VAL A 12 -10.22 -7.65 9.41
N GLY A 13 -10.91 -7.32 10.50
CA GLY A 13 -10.31 -6.58 11.62
C GLY A 13 -9.14 -7.33 12.27
N ARG A 14 -9.24 -8.67 12.40
CA ARG A 14 -8.17 -9.52 12.91
C ARG A 14 -6.99 -9.57 11.95
N LEU A 15 -7.25 -9.60 10.64
CA LEU A 15 -6.21 -9.52 9.62
C LEU A 15 -5.40 -8.21 9.76
N TYR A 16 -6.06 -7.06 9.83
CA TYR A 16 -5.35 -5.78 10.01
C TYR A 16 -4.68 -5.64 11.37
N ALA A 17 -5.26 -6.18 12.45
CA ALA A 17 -4.60 -6.23 13.75
C ALA A 17 -3.33 -7.10 13.72
N HIS A 18 -3.37 -8.22 13.01
CA HIS A 18 -2.21 -9.09 12.81
C HIS A 18 -1.11 -8.39 12.00
N LEU A 19 -1.46 -7.73 10.89
CA LEU A 19 -0.52 -6.93 10.09
C LEU A 19 0.12 -5.82 10.93
N ARG A 20 -0.66 -5.14 11.77
CA ARG A 20 -0.14 -4.14 12.71
C ARG A 20 0.83 -4.74 13.73
N SER A 21 0.55 -5.93 14.26
CA SER A 21 1.48 -6.62 15.17
C SER A 21 2.81 -6.96 14.50
N MET A 22 2.80 -7.12 13.17
CA MET A 22 3.95 -7.33 12.29
C MET A 22 4.58 -6.02 11.78
N ARG A 23 4.30 -4.87 12.43
CA ARG A 23 4.76 -3.52 12.05
C ARG A 23 4.28 -3.01 10.68
N LEU A 24 3.23 -3.61 10.12
CA LEU A 24 2.63 -3.18 8.85
C LEU A 24 1.29 -2.49 9.12
N GLU A 25 1.33 -1.17 9.31
CA GLU A 25 0.16 -0.36 9.63
C GLU A 25 -0.47 0.26 8.38
N TYR A 26 -1.60 -0.29 7.96
CA TYR A 26 -2.41 0.26 6.88
C TYR A 26 -3.31 1.40 7.37
N GLY A 27 -3.29 2.53 6.67
CA GLY A 27 -4.22 3.64 6.89
C GLY A 27 -5.61 3.38 6.28
N PRO A 28 -6.63 4.20 6.62
CA PRO A 28 -8.01 3.98 6.16
C PRO A 28 -8.18 3.81 4.64
N GLU A 29 -7.43 4.57 3.84
CA GLU A 29 -7.48 4.50 2.38
C GLU A 29 -6.95 3.19 1.80
N TYR A 30 -6.12 2.45 2.55
CA TYR A 30 -5.55 1.16 2.15
C TYR A 30 -6.19 -0.03 2.87
N ARG A 31 -7.12 0.21 3.81
CA ARG A 31 -7.96 -0.85 4.41
C ARG A 31 -9.16 -1.15 3.53
N THR A 32 -8.90 -1.66 2.32
CA THR A 32 -9.93 -1.79 1.27
C THR A 32 -10.79 -3.04 1.42
N LEU A 33 -10.38 -4.03 2.21
CA LEU A 33 -11.16 -5.24 2.45
C LEU A 33 -12.43 -4.92 3.28
N ALA A 34 -13.61 -5.15 2.72
CA ALA A 34 -14.88 -4.92 3.41
C ALA A 34 -15.42 -6.19 4.09
N ALA A 35 -15.25 -7.35 3.44
CA ALA A 35 -15.60 -8.65 3.99
C ALA A 35 -14.76 -9.73 3.29
N ALA A 36 -14.25 -10.70 4.03
CA ALA A 36 -13.43 -11.78 3.50
C ALA A 36 -14.01 -13.15 3.87
N ARG A 37 -13.78 -14.14 3.00
CA ARG A 37 -14.14 -15.54 3.19
C ARG A 37 -12.99 -16.44 2.79
N LEU A 38 -12.93 -17.62 3.40
CA LEU A 38 -11.91 -18.64 3.21
C LEU A 38 -12.54 -19.95 2.76
N SER A 39 -11.81 -20.71 1.96
CA SER A 39 -12.06 -22.12 1.69
C SER A 39 -11.10 -22.99 2.49
N THR A 40 -11.49 -24.24 2.70
CA THR A 40 -10.60 -25.27 3.25
C THR A 40 -9.50 -25.70 2.28
N ALA A 41 -9.66 -25.38 0.98
CA ALA A 41 -8.75 -25.74 -0.09
C ALA A 41 -7.63 -24.70 -0.35
N GLY A 42 -7.37 -23.79 0.60
CA GLY A 42 -6.32 -22.77 0.45
C GLY A 42 -6.68 -21.68 -0.56
N ALA A 43 -7.89 -21.16 -0.48
CA ALA A 43 -8.29 -19.97 -1.21
C ALA A 43 -9.05 -19.00 -0.32
N ALA A 44 -9.03 -17.73 -0.70
CA ALA A 44 -9.73 -16.65 -0.04
C ALA A 44 -10.39 -15.75 -1.07
N THR A 45 -11.54 -15.17 -0.72
CA THR A 45 -12.21 -14.12 -1.49
C THR A 45 -12.48 -12.95 -0.57
N ALA A 46 -12.43 -11.73 -1.10
CA ALA A 46 -12.87 -10.57 -0.38
C ALA A 46 -13.61 -9.59 -1.28
N ARG A 47 -14.67 -9.00 -0.73
CA ARG A 47 -15.31 -7.83 -1.31
C ARG A 47 -14.52 -6.59 -0.91
N LEU A 48 -14.19 -5.75 -1.88
CA LEU A 48 -13.52 -4.47 -1.63
C LEU A 48 -14.53 -3.35 -1.37
N HIS A 49 -14.09 -2.30 -0.68
CA HIS A 49 -14.80 -1.02 -0.61
C HIS A 49 -14.94 -0.43 -2.03
N LYS A 50 -16.11 0.14 -2.33
CA LYS A 50 -16.36 0.74 -3.65
C LYS A 50 -15.47 1.97 -3.81
N ARG A 51 -14.70 2.05 -4.90
CA ARG A 51 -13.90 3.24 -5.23
C ARG A 51 -14.14 3.66 -6.67
N SER A 52 -14.32 4.96 -6.88
CA SER A 52 -14.57 5.56 -8.19
C SER A 52 -13.39 6.37 -8.71
N ARG A 53 -12.49 6.81 -7.82
CA ARG A 53 -11.27 7.52 -8.19
C ARG A 53 -10.15 6.52 -8.40
N LEU A 54 -9.48 6.61 -9.54
CA LEU A 54 -8.35 5.73 -9.89
C LEU A 54 -7.00 6.43 -9.80
N SER A 55 -6.94 7.72 -9.41
CA SER A 55 -5.67 8.44 -9.21
C SER A 55 -4.73 8.42 -10.44
N GLY A 56 -5.32 8.44 -11.65
CA GLY A 56 -4.56 8.44 -12.91
C GLY A 56 -4.10 7.06 -13.40
N THR A 57 -4.50 5.97 -12.75
CA THR A 57 -4.14 4.59 -13.14
C THR A 57 -5.34 3.81 -13.67
N GLN A 58 -5.10 2.62 -14.24
CA GLN A 58 -6.15 1.72 -14.73
C GLN A 58 -6.88 0.98 -13.59
N LEU A 59 -6.23 0.85 -12.43
CA LEU A 59 -6.76 0.29 -11.18
C LEU A 59 -6.20 1.15 -10.05
N HIS A 60 -7.01 1.50 -9.05
CA HIS A 60 -6.47 2.26 -7.92
C HIS A 60 -5.44 1.41 -7.13
N PRO A 61 -4.25 1.94 -6.79
CA PRO A 61 -3.21 1.19 -6.07
C PRO A 61 -3.69 0.47 -4.80
N ALA A 62 -4.49 1.13 -3.96
CA ALA A 62 -5.09 0.52 -2.76
C ALA A 62 -6.01 -0.69 -3.02
N ASP A 63 -6.63 -0.81 -4.19
CA ASP A 63 -7.47 -1.97 -4.52
C ASP A 63 -6.58 -3.17 -4.91
N LEU A 64 -5.47 -2.92 -5.61
CA LEU A 64 -4.45 -3.94 -5.87
C LEU A 64 -3.78 -4.38 -4.57
N ASP A 65 -3.35 -3.42 -3.75
CA ASP A 65 -2.72 -3.71 -2.47
C ASP A 65 -3.69 -4.47 -1.53
N GLY A 66 -4.97 -4.11 -1.51
CA GLY A 66 -6.01 -4.88 -0.84
C GLY A 66 -6.08 -6.34 -1.28
N ALA A 67 -5.97 -6.58 -2.59
CA ALA A 67 -5.91 -7.94 -3.12
C ALA A 67 -4.64 -8.70 -2.67
N LEU A 68 -3.51 -8.01 -2.56
CA LEU A 68 -2.28 -8.59 -2.04
C LEU A 68 -2.37 -8.85 -0.53
N GLN A 69 -3.01 -7.99 0.25
CA GLN A 69 -3.26 -8.20 1.68
C GLN A 69 -4.06 -9.49 1.94
N LEU A 70 -4.98 -9.84 1.03
CA LEU A 70 -5.78 -11.07 1.12
C LEU A 70 -4.93 -12.35 1.08
N THR A 71 -3.77 -12.31 0.42
CA THR A 71 -2.86 -13.48 0.31
C THR A 71 -2.38 -13.97 1.67
N GLN A 72 -2.32 -13.09 2.68
CA GLN A 72 -1.94 -13.45 4.05
C GLN A 72 -2.88 -14.46 4.69
N LEU A 73 -4.13 -14.57 4.22
CA LEU A 73 -5.06 -15.59 4.70
C LEU A 73 -4.85 -16.96 4.04
N VAL A 74 -4.10 -17.02 2.95
CA VAL A 74 -3.88 -18.23 2.12
C VAL A 74 -2.46 -18.77 2.28
N SER A 75 -1.50 -17.87 2.50
CA SER A 75 -0.11 -18.23 2.77
C SER A 75 0.03 -18.89 4.14
N GLU A 76 0.85 -19.94 4.21
CA GLU A 76 1.24 -20.55 5.48
C GLU A 76 2.15 -19.60 6.26
N THR A 77 1.53 -18.81 7.14
CA THR A 77 2.26 -17.91 8.03
C THR A 77 2.92 -18.68 9.16
N ARG A 78 4.25 -18.90 9.07
CA ARG A 78 5.07 -19.19 10.25
C ARG A 78 5.00 -17.95 11.15
N SER A 79 4.64 -18.16 12.41
CA SER A 79 4.46 -17.09 13.39
C SER A 79 5.71 -16.23 13.52
N GLY A 80 5.52 -14.90 13.55
CA GLY A 80 6.59 -13.94 13.88
C GLY A 80 7.34 -13.33 12.70
N CYS A 81 7.05 -13.70 11.45
CA CYS A 81 7.69 -13.09 10.28
C CYS A 81 6.70 -12.30 9.41
N THR A 82 6.99 -11.01 9.20
CA THR A 82 6.26 -10.19 8.21
C THR A 82 6.62 -10.65 6.81
N ARG A 83 5.63 -11.10 6.06
CA ARG A 83 5.81 -11.53 4.67
C ARG A 83 5.40 -10.42 3.71
N LEU A 84 6.33 -9.95 2.89
CA LEU A 84 6.07 -8.92 1.88
C LEU A 84 6.05 -9.52 0.46
N PRO A 85 5.31 -8.87 -0.46
CA PRO A 85 5.44 -9.12 -1.89
C PRO A 85 6.92 -9.17 -2.32
N PHE A 86 7.33 -10.23 -3.00
CA PHE A 86 8.70 -10.38 -3.50
C PHE A 86 8.75 -10.45 -5.03
N ALA A 87 7.97 -11.34 -5.63
CA ALA A 87 7.97 -11.53 -7.07
C ALA A 87 6.56 -11.83 -7.60
N VAL A 88 6.36 -11.54 -8.89
CA VAL A 88 5.18 -11.90 -9.67
C VAL A 88 5.69 -12.55 -10.95
N GLY A 89 5.24 -13.76 -11.25
CA GLY A 89 5.60 -14.45 -12.50
C GLY A 89 4.98 -13.80 -13.73
N ALA A 90 3.67 -13.53 -13.67
CA ALA A 90 2.95 -12.87 -14.76
C ALA A 90 1.86 -11.92 -14.22
N ALA A 91 1.66 -10.80 -14.90
CA ALA A 91 0.63 -9.82 -14.58
C ALA A 91 -0.17 -9.46 -15.83
N ALA A 92 -1.50 -9.52 -15.72
CA ALA A 92 -2.42 -9.01 -16.71
C ALA A 92 -3.30 -7.93 -16.05
N LEU A 93 -3.41 -6.78 -16.71
CA LEU A 93 -4.17 -5.64 -16.21
C LEU A 93 -5.07 -5.10 -17.32
N GLN A 94 -6.35 -4.98 -16.99
CA GLN A 94 -7.37 -4.21 -17.69
C GLN A 94 -7.90 -3.16 -16.73
N GLN A 95 -8.59 -2.14 -17.26
CA GLN A 95 -9.19 -1.12 -16.40
C GLN A 95 -10.20 -1.73 -15.43
N ALA A 96 -10.05 -1.43 -14.14
CA ALA A 96 -10.87 -1.96 -13.07
C ALA A 96 -11.25 -0.85 -12.09
N SER A 97 -12.55 -0.66 -11.88
CA SER A 97 -13.09 0.37 -10.99
C SER A 97 -14.42 -0.04 -10.36
N GLY A 98 -14.88 0.71 -9.36
CA GLY A 98 -16.19 0.51 -8.75
C GLY A 98 -16.18 -0.56 -7.67
N ARG A 99 -17.10 -1.53 -7.77
CA ARG A 99 -17.25 -2.62 -6.80
C ARG A 99 -16.47 -3.83 -7.30
N LEU A 100 -15.35 -4.11 -6.65
CA LEU A 100 -14.46 -5.20 -7.01
C LEU A 100 -14.48 -6.32 -5.97
N TRP A 101 -14.23 -7.53 -6.45
CA TRP A 101 -13.94 -8.71 -5.65
C TRP A 101 -12.51 -9.14 -5.89
N SER A 102 -11.76 -9.34 -4.82
CA SER A 102 -10.45 -9.96 -4.84
C SER A 102 -10.59 -11.45 -4.57
N VAL A 103 -9.74 -12.24 -5.22
CA VAL A 103 -9.55 -13.65 -4.92
C VAL A 103 -8.07 -13.93 -4.83
N ALA A 104 -7.67 -14.69 -3.82
CA ALA A 104 -6.34 -15.27 -3.67
C ALA A 104 -6.50 -16.79 -3.60
N ALA A 105 -5.75 -17.55 -4.40
CA ALA A 105 -5.81 -19.01 -4.38
C ALA A 105 -4.40 -19.58 -4.51
N ARG A 106 -4.09 -20.62 -3.74
CA ARG A 106 -2.82 -21.31 -3.87
C ARG A 106 -2.70 -21.97 -5.25
N GLU A 107 -1.55 -21.78 -5.89
CA GLU A 107 -1.22 -22.43 -7.17
C GLU A 107 -0.45 -23.74 -6.91
N SER A 108 0.77 -23.60 -6.40
CA SER A 108 1.67 -24.70 -6.06
C SER A 108 2.71 -24.22 -5.04
N GLY A 109 3.13 -25.10 -4.13
CA GLY A 109 4.08 -24.73 -3.07
C GLY A 109 3.64 -23.50 -2.28
N SER A 110 4.47 -22.45 -2.30
CA SER A 110 4.23 -21.15 -1.67
C SER A 110 3.61 -20.10 -2.60
N LEU A 111 3.38 -20.42 -3.87
CA LEU A 111 2.88 -19.48 -4.88
C LEU A 111 1.37 -19.30 -4.78
N VAL A 112 0.94 -18.07 -5.01
CA VAL A 112 -0.46 -17.67 -4.96
C VAL A 112 -0.85 -17.00 -6.28
N SER A 113 -2.04 -17.31 -6.77
CA SER A 113 -2.72 -16.56 -7.83
C SER A 113 -3.59 -15.51 -7.17
N VAL A 114 -3.52 -14.27 -7.63
CA VAL A 114 -4.37 -13.15 -7.17
C VAL A 114 -5.12 -12.58 -8.34
N TRP A 115 -6.43 -12.38 -8.22
CA TRP A 115 -7.19 -11.68 -9.27
C TRP A 115 -8.29 -10.80 -8.72
N LEU A 116 -8.61 -9.76 -9.50
CA LEU A 116 -9.70 -8.83 -9.26
C LEU A 116 -10.75 -8.98 -10.36
N ALA A 117 -11.99 -9.15 -9.95
CA ALA A 117 -13.14 -9.23 -10.86
C ALA A 117 -14.21 -8.20 -10.46
N GLY A 118 -14.97 -7.76 -11.46
CA GLY A 118 -16.15 -6.94 -11.23
C GLY A 118 -17.26 -7.74 -10.56
N ALA A 119 -18.28 -7.05 -10.05
CA ALA A 119 -19.44 -7.69 -9.42
C ALA A 119 -20.32 -8.50 -10.39
N ALA A 120 -20.16 -8.34 -11.71
CA ALA A 120 -20.91 -9.09 -12.70
C ALA A 120 -20.51 -10.57 -12.66
N CYS A 121 -21.50 -11.46 -12.48
CA CYS A 121 -21.29 -12.90 -12.42
C CYS A 121 -20.64 -13.39 -13.73
N GLY A 122 -19.57 -14.17 -13.62
CA GLY A 122 -18.88 -14.75 -14.78
C GLY A 122 -17.98 -13.80 -15.56
N SER A 123 -17.76 -12.56 -15.10
CA SER A 123 -16.79 -11.68 -15.79
C SER A 123 -15.39 -12.28 -15.73
N ALA A 124 -14.66 -12.17 -16.84
CA ALA A 124 -13.23 -12.38 -16.81
C ALA A 124 -12.59 -11.45 -15.75
N PRO A 125 -11.52 -11.89 -15.08
CA PRO A 125 -10.81 -11.03 -14.14
C PRO A 125 -10.21 -9.84 -14.91
N ALA A 126 -10.49 -8.63 -14.43
CA ALA A 126 -9.90 -7.43 -14.99
C ALA A 126 -8.41 -7.33 -14.63
N VAL A 127 -8.01 -7.86 -13.48
CA VAL A 127 -6.60 -7.92 -13.06
C VAL A 127 -6.27 -9.33 -12.62
N ARG A 128 -5.12 -9.85 -13.03
CA ARG A 128 -4.60 -11.15 -12.61
C ARG A 128 -3.10 -11.08 -12.40
N LEU A 129 -2.65 -11.59 -11.26
CA LEU A 129 -1.26 -11.86 -10.91
C LEU A 129 -1.13 -13.36 -10.72
N SER A 130 -0.21 -13.99 -11.46
CA SER A 130 0.08 -15.41 -11.35
C SER A 130 1.52 -15.62 -10.88
N GLY A 131 1.78 -16.72 -10.17
CA GLY A 131 3.08 -16.98 -9.58
C GLY A 131 3.50 -15.89 -8.59
N PHE A 132 2.58 -15.38 -7.78
CA PHE A 132 2.90 -14.40 -6.75
C PHE A 132 3.65 -15.07 -5.60
N GLU A 133 4.84 -14.57 -5.31
CA GLU A 133 5.69 -15.02 -4.22
C GLU A 133 5.75 -13.94 -3.12
N SER A 134 5.57 -14.36 -1.87
CA SER A 134 5.83 -13.53 -0.71
C SER A 134 7.00 -14.10 0.10
N ARG A 135 7.90 -13.22 0.56
CA ARG A 135 9.06 -13.59 1.36
C ARG A 135 9.01 -13.01 2.75
N ALA A 136 9.43 -13.81 3.72
CA ALA A 136 9.64 -13.35 5.08
C ALA A 136 10.76 -12.32 5.08
N ILE A 137 10.50 -11.15 5.63
CA ILE A 137 11.56 -10.23 6.02
C ILE A 137 12.06 -10.74 7.35
N ALA A 138 13.29 -11.25 7.36
CA ALA A 138 14.00 -11.48 8.60
C ALA A 138 14.10 -10.11 9.32
N GLU A 139 13.76 -10.06 10.60
CA GLU A 139 14.21 -8.94 11.43
C GLU A 139 15.71 -8.83 11.21
N SER A 140 16.15 -7.70 10.65
CA SER A 140 17.56 -7.44 10.48
C SER A 140 18.16 -7.50 11.88
N ALA A 141 18.90 -8.57 12.20
CA ALA A 141 19.76 -8.59 13.37
C ALA A 141 20.58 -7.32 13.26
N ALA A 142 20.33 -6.38 14.19
CA ALA A 142 20.76 -4.99 14.10
C ALA A 142 22.13 -4.90 13.43
N SER A 143 22.13 -4.54 12.15
CA SER A 143 23.35 -4.24 11.43
C SER A 143 23.93 -3.03 12.13
N ASP A 144 25.15 -3.17 12.65
CA ASP A 144 25.96 -2.19 13.40
C ASP A 144 26.35 -0.95 12.56
N ARG A 145 25.42 -0.44 11.75
CA ARG A 145 25.66 0.62 10.79
C ARG A 145 24.36 1.23 10.26
N GLU A 146 23.47 1.66 11.14
CA GLU A 146 22.57 2.78 10.81
C GLU A 146 23.38 4.08 10.72
N ARG A 147 24.23 4.17 9.69
CA ARG A 147 24.74 5.46 9.23
C ARG A 147 23.62 6.06 8.39
N HIS A 148 22.80 6.91 8.99
CA HIS A 148 21.77 7.66 8.27
C HIS A 148 22.40 8.28 7.00
N LEU A 149 21.94 7.84 5.82
CA LEU A 149 22.47 8.35 4.54
C LEU A 149 22.20 9.86 4.37
N TYR A 150 21.26 10.40 5.14
CA TYR A 150 21.03 11.83 5.30
C TYR A 150 20.38 12.09 6.67
N THR A 151 20.63 13.27 7.22
CA THR A 151 19.94 13.78 8.42
C THR A 151 19.05 14.94 7.98
N THR A 152 17.78 14.91 8.34
CA THR A 152 16.87 16.03 8.10
C THR A 152 16.88 16.95 9.32
N ALA A 153 17.24 18.23 9.12
CA ALA A 153 17.15 19.26 10.13
C ALA A 153 16.14 20.32 9.70
N TRP A 154 15.22 20.68 10.59
CA TRP A 154 14.33 21.81 10.38
C TRP A 154 15.14 23.10 10.37
N ARG A 155 14.96 23.92 9.34
CA ARG A 155 15.49 25.28 9.30
C ARG A 155 14.33 26.26 9.42
N PRO A 156 14.48 27.34 10.21
CA PRO A 156 13.50 28.41 10.19
C PRO A 156 13.41 28.97 8.77
N ALA A 157 12.19 29.06 8.24
CA ALA A 157 11.97 29.78 6.99
C ALA A 157 12.30 31.26 7.24
N GLY A 158 13.17 31.86 6.43
CA GLY A 158 13.57 33.27 6.53
C GLY A 158 12.47 34.25 6.15
N GLY A 159 11.32 34.16 6.82
CA GLY A 159 10.20 35.08 6.75
C GLY A 159 9.81 35.44 8.18
N ALA A 160 9.49 36.71 8.41
CA ALA A 160 9.09 37.22 9.73
C ALA A 160 8.04 36.28 10.35
N ALA A 161 8.37 35.74 11.53
CA ALA A 161 7.44 34.97 12.32
C ALA A 161 6.16 35.79 12.48
N LEU A 162 5.06 35.33 11.89
CA LEU A 162 3.75 35.89 12.24
C LEU A 162 3.54 35.55 13.72
N PRO A 163 3.31 36.53 14.60
CA PRO A 163 3.11 36.27 16.00
C PRO A 163 1.81 35.48 16.14
N ILE A 164 1.95 34.16 16.35
CA ILE A 164 0.87 33.34 16.88
C ILE A 164 0.90 33.58 18.38
N SER A 165 0.03 34.47 18.86
CA SER A 165 -0.23 34.62 20.30
C SER A 165 -0.96 33.37 20.79
N ALA A 166 -0.21 32.30 21.03
CA ALA A 166 -0.67 31.17 21.82
C ALA A 166 -0.28 31.44 23.26
N GLY A 167 -1.26 31.82 24.08
CA GLY A 167 -1.10 31.80 25.53
C GLY A 167 -0.84 30.37 25.99
N GLY A 168 0.34 30.14 26.57
CA GLY A 168 0.65 28.95 27.37
C GLY A 168 1.28 27.78 26.61
N ALA A 169 2.53 27.47 26.98
CA ALA A 169 3.31 26.24 26.77
C ALA A 169 3.77 25.91 25.34
N ASP A 170 5.07 26.17 25.08
CA ASP A 170 6.04 25.43 24.23
C ASP A 170 5.49 24.35 23.28
N GLY A 171 4.69 24.77 22.30
CA GLY A 171 4.24 23.93 21.20
C GLY A 171 4.46 24.64 19.88
N GLY A 172 5.62 24.42 19.25
CA GLY A 172 5.84 24.86 17.87
C GLY A 172 4.79 24.23 16.95
N ALA A 173 3.91 25.03 16.36
CA ALA A 173 2.87 24.56 15.44
C ALA A 173 3.39 24.53 14.00
N LEU A 174 3.38 23.35 13.36
CA LEU A 174 3.60 23.23 11.91
C LEU A 174 2.32 23.56 11.16
N VAL A 175 2.24 24.77 10.62
CA VAL A 175 1.14 25.16 9.72
C VAL A 175 1.51 24.75 8.29
N LEU A 176 0.90 23.67 7.79
CA LEU A 176 0.98 23.28 6.37
C LEU A 176 0.08 24.22 5.54
N GLY A 177 0.57 25.44 5.31
CA GLY A 177 -0.07 26.39 4.40
C GLY A 177 0.10 25.96 2.94
N ARG A 178 -0.99 25.96 2.17
CA ARG A 178 -0.93 25.86 0.70
C ARG A 178 -0.42 27.18 0.11
N CYS A 179 0.88 27.43 0.22
CA CYS A 179 1.51 28.49 -0.57
C CYS A 179 1.54 28.05 -2.04
N ARG A 180 0.69 28.63 -2.88
CA ARG A 180 0.94 28.64 -4.33
C ARG A 180 2.23 29.43 -4.55
N PRO A 181 3.31 28.85 -5.09
CA PRO A 181 4.50 29.63 -5.38
C PRO A 181 4.17 30.62 -6.50
N ARG A 182 4.13 31.92 -6.17
CA ARG A 182 4.34 32.96 -7.19
C ARG A 182 5.80 32.83 -7.60
N LEU A 183 6.05 32.18 -8.72
CA LEU A 183 7.37 32.15 -9.37
C LEU A 183 7.81 33.59 -9.64
N ARG A 184 8.62 34.16 -8.75
CA ARG A 184 9.46 35.30 -9.10
C ARG A 184 10.60 34.74 -9.95
N ARG A 185 10.58 35.06 -11.24
CA ARG A 185 11.75 34.86 -12.10
C ARG A 185 12.86 35.77 -11.58
N SER A 186 13.93 35.20 -11.04
CA SER A 186 15.21 35.91 -10.90
C SER A 186 15.95 35.86 -12.24
N PRO A 187 16.71 36.92 -12.59
CA PRO A 187 17.39 37.02 -13.87
C PRO A 187 18.50 35.98 -14.01
N ALA A 188 18.73 35.57 -15.25
CA ALA A 188 19.66 34.51 -15.65
C ALA A 188 21.07 34.75 -15.08
N ALA A 189 21.68 33.68 -14.56
CA ALA A 189 23.08 33.68 -14.18
C ALA A 189 23.95 33.81 -15.43
N GLU A 190 24.74 34.88 -15.48
CA GLU A 190 25.79 35.11 -16.47
C GLU A 190 26.96 34.15 -16.20
N VAL A 191 27.32 33.35 -17.20
CA VAL A 191 28.46 32.43 -17.15
C VAL A 191 29.65 33.12 -17.80
N THR A 192 30.60 33.59 -17.01
CA THR A 192 31.90 34.08 -17.49
C THR A 192 32.88 32.90 -17.54
N GLY A 193 33.17 32.43 -18.76
CA GLY A 193 34.21 31.44 -19.02
C GLY A 193 35.60 32.08 -19.09
N GLY A 194 36.52 31.65 -18.23
CA GLY A 194 37.95 31.90 -18.37
C GLY A 194 38.65 30.68 -18.96
N ARG A 195 39.22 30.81 -20.16
CA ARG A 195 40.19 29.86 -20.73
C ARG A 195 41.54 30.08 -20.04
N GLN A 196 42.21 28.99 -19.68
CA GLN A 196 43.68 28.96 -19.60
C GLN A 196 44.25 28.81 -21.01
#